data_AF-A0A090FH02-F1
#
_entry.id   AF-A0A090FH02-F1
#
_cell.length_a   1.000
_cell.length_b   1.000
_cell.length_c   1.000
_cell.angle_alpha   90.00
_cell.angle_beta   90.00
_cell.angle_gamma   90.00
#
_symmetry.space_group_name_H-M   'P 1'
#
loop_
_entity.id
_entity.type
_entity.pdbx_description
1 polymer ?
#
loop_
_entity_poly.entity_id
_entity_poly.type
_entity_poly.pdbx_seq_one_letter_code
_entity_poly.pdbx_strand_id
1 'polypeptide(L)' 'MTNRLDYNRVAPGAAKALGGVYAYVMQSSLPGELVDLVYLRVSQINNCAYCLDMHTRELSRRV' A
#
# COMPACT_ATOMS: atom_id res chain seq x y z
N MET A 1 -10.18 6.91 10.85
CA MET A 1 -8.86 7.12 11.50
C MET A 1 -8.56 8.61 11.49
N THR A 2 -8.17 9.18 12.62
CA THR A 2 -7.72 10.58 12.68
C THR A 2 -6.26 10.65 12.30
N ASN A 3 -5.91 11.52 11.34
CA ASN A 3 -4.53 11.67 10.91
C ASN A 3 -3.75 12.55 11.91
N ARG A 4 -2.63 12.06 12.42
CA ARG A 4 -1.74 12.81 13.33
C ARG A 4 -0.79 13.75 12.58
N LEU A 5 -0.45 13.43 11.34
CA LEU A 5 0.49 14.18 10.50
C LEU A 5 0.18 13.96 9.03
N ASP A 6 0.04 15.04 8.28
CA ASP A 6 -0.03 14.96 6.82
C ASP A 6 1.38 14.87 6.22
N TYR A 7 1.90 13.64 6.07
CA TYR A 7 3.22 13.39 5.52
C TYR A 7 3.35 13.77 4.03
N ASN A 8 2.24 13.81 3.28
CA ASN A 8 2.25 14.30 1.91
C ASN A 8 2.56 15.80 1.87
N ARG A 9 2.02 16.56 2.83
CA ARG A 9 2.30 17.99 2.97
C ARG A 9 3.68 18.26 3.57
N VAL A 10 4.08 17.54 4.62
CA VAL A 10 5.35 17.86 5.32
C VAL A 10 6.60 17.30 4.63
N ALA A 11 6.46 16.24 3.84
CA ALA A 11 7.58 15.58 3.16
C ALA A 11 7.18 15.08 1.75
N PRO A 12 6.78 15.98 0.82
CA PRO A 12 6.27 15.60 -0.50
C PRO A 12 7.27 14.80 -1.33
N GLY A 13 8.57 15.11 -1.22
CA GLY A 13 9.63 14.36 -1.91
C GLY A 13 9.73 12.91 -1.42
N ALA A 14 9.60 12.67 -0.12
CA ALA A 14 9.61 11.34 0.47
C ALA A 14 8.35 10.55 0.10
N ALA A 15 7.18 11.19 0.16
CA ALA A 15 5.92 10.58 -0.29
C ALA A 15 5.98 10.16 -1.76
N LYS A 16 6.54 11.02 -2.63
CA LYS A 16 6.76 10.70 -4.05
C LYS A 16 7.71 9.52 -4.23
N ALA A 17 8.83 9.49 -3.49
CA ALA A 17 9.79 8.39 -3.57
C ALA A 17 9.15 7.05 -3.16
N LEU A 18 8.38 7.03 -2.07
CA LEU A 18 7.66 5.84 -1.62
C LEU A 18 6.63 5.36 -2.65
N GLY A 19 5.87 6.29 -3.25
CA GLY A 19 4.96 5.99 -4.35
C GLY A 19 5.67 5.41 -5.57
N GLY A 20 6.91 5.85 -5.86
CA GLY A 20 7.75 5.30 -6.91
C GLY A 20 8.11 3.82 -6.69
N VAL A 21 8.42 3.44 -5.44
CA VAL A 21 8.66 2.03 -5.08
C VAL A 21 7.42 1.19 -5.31
N TYR A 22 6.24 1.67 -4.88
CA TYR A 22 4.97 0.98 -5.13
C TYR A 22 4.71 0.80 -6.63
N ALA A 23 4.87 1.86 -7.43
CA ALA A 23 4.64 1.82 -8.87
C ALA A 23 5.57 0.82 -9.57
N TYR A 24 6.83 0.72 -9.14
CA TYR A 24 7.77 -0.27 -9.67
C TYR A 24 7.31 -1.71 -9.38
N VAL A 25 6.87 -2.00 -8.15
CA VAL A 25 6.36 -3.34 -7.78
C VAL A 25 5.12 -3.70 -8.60
N MET A 26 4.20 -2.75 -8.83
CA MET A 26 3.01 -2.97 -9.67
C MET A 26 3.32 -3.29 -11.14
N GLN A 27 4.49 -2.84 -11.64
CA GLN A 27 4.95 -3.09 -13.00
C GLN A 27 5.85 -4.33 -13.11
N SER A 28 6.09 -5.04 -12.01
CA SER A 28 6.87 -6.28 -12.03
C SER A 28 6.14 -7.39 -12.78
N SER A 29 6.86 -8.47 -13.11
CA SER A 29 6.29 -9.66 -13.74
C SER A 29 5.52 -10.57 -12.77
N LEU A 30 5.33 -10.15 -11.51
CA LEU A 30 4.58 -10.92 -10.53
C LEU A 30 3.07 -10.84 -10.81
N PRO A 31 2.31 -11.92 -10.55
CA PRO A 31 0.85 -11.87 -10.63
C PRO A 31 0.29 -10.78 -9.71
N GLY A 32 -0.64 -9.96 -10.20
CA GLY A 32 -1.22 -8.87 -9.42
C GLY A 32 -1.89 -9.34 -8.12
N GLU A 33 -2.55 -10.51 -8.16
CA GLU A 33 -3.13 -11.14 -6.97
C GLU A 33 -2.07 -11.48 -5.90
N LEU A 34 -0.91 -12.01 -6.32
CA LEU A 34 0.19 -12.30 -5.39
C LEU A 34 0.68 -11.02 -4.71
N VAL A 35 0.82 -9.94 -5.47
CA VAL A 35 1.28 -8.66 -4.94
C VAL A 35 0.30 -8.11 -3.91
N ASP A 36 -1.00 -8.15 -4.20
CA ASP A 36 -2.04 -7.70 -3.25
C ASP A 36 -2.10 -8.57 -1.98
N LEU A 37 -1.97 -9.90 -2.12
CA LEU A 37 -1.89 -10.82 -0.99
C LEU A 37 -0.69 -10.52 -0.09
N VAL A 38 0.47 -10.21 -0.68
CA VAL A 38 1.67 -9.82 0.08
C VAL A 38 1.43 -8.51 0.84
N TYR A 39 0.89 -7.48 0.18
CA TYR A 39 0.58 -6.22 0.84
C TYR A 39 -0.45 -6.38 1.96
N LEU A 40 -1.49 -7.20 1.73
CA LEU A 40 -2.49 -7.51 2.75
C LEU A 40 -1.84 -8.21 3.95
N ARG A 41 -0.99 -9.22 3.72
CA ARG A 41 -0.33 -9.96 4.80
C ARG A 41 0.65 -9.11 5.59
N VAL A 42 1.44 -8.27 4.92
CA VAL A 42 2.35 -7.32 5.59
C VAL A 42 1.57 -6.32 6.44
N SER A 43 0.40 -5.85 5.95
CA SER A 43 -0.47 -4.95 6.70
C SER A 43 -1.03 -5.58 7.98
N GLN A 44 -1.39 -6.87 7.93
CA GLN A 44 -1.81 -7.64 9.11
C GLN A 44 -0.68 -7.76 10.15
N ILE A 45 0.52 -8.16 9.71
CA ILE A 45 1.69 -8.33 10.60
C ILE A 45 2.04 -7.01 11.29
N ASN A 46 2.00 -5.90 10.54
CA ASN A 46 2.32 -4.57 11.06
C ASN A 46 1.14 -3.89 11.76
N ASN A 47 0.00 -4.57 11.88
CA ASN A 47 -1.22 -4.05 12.50
C ASN A 47 -1.62 -2.65 11.97
N CYS A 48 -1.43 -2.41 10.68
CA CYS A 48 -1.73 -1.12 10.06
C CYS A 48 -3.16 -1.13 9.53
N ALA A 49 -4.11 -0.63 10.33
CA ALA A 49 -5.53 -0.61 9.97
C ALA A 49 -5.82 0.12 8.65
N TYR A 50 -5.08 1.21 8.34
CA TYR A 50 -5.21 1.91 7.05
C TYR A 50 -4.83 1.03 5.87
N CYS A 51 -3.66 0.38 5.94
CA CYS A 51 -3.19 -0.49 4.86
C CYS A 51 -4.06 -1.74 4.76
N LEU A 52 -4.53 -2.29 5.89
CA LEU A 52 -5.41 -3.46 5.91
C LEU A 52 -6.72 -3.18 5.13
N ASP A 53 -7.37 -2.06 5.42
CA ASP A 53 -8.60 -1.64 4.77
C ASP A 53 -8.39 -1.35 3.27
N MET A 54 -7.29 -0.68 2.93
CA MET A 54 -6.92 -0.39 1.54
C MET A 54 -6.65 -1.66 0.72
N HIS A 55 -5.78 -2.54 1.20
CA HIS A 55 -5.36 -3.73 0.45
C HIS A 55 -6.42 -4.84 0.45
N THR A 56 -7.32 -4.88 1.44
CA THR A 56 -8.50 -5.77 1.38
C THR A 56 -9.40 -5.39 0.21
N ARG A 57 -9.73 -4.10 0.04
CA ARG A 57 -10.56 -3.65 -1.08
C ARG A 57 -9.91 -3.87 -2.44
N GLU A 58 -8.59 -3.69 -2.52
CA GLU A 58 -7.87 -3.92 -3.78
C GLU A 58 -7.94 -5.38 -4.19
N LEU A 59 -7.61 -6.29 -3.25
CA LEU A 59 -7.71 -7.72 -3.50
C LEU A 59 -9.13 -8.14 -3.89
N SER A 60 -10.16 -7.64 -3.19
CA SER A 60 -11.56 -7.95 -3.49
C SER A 60 -12.05 -7.47 -4.87
N ARG A 61 -11.36 -6.53 -5.52
CA ARG A 61 -11.72 -6.11 -6.90
C ARG A 61 -11.10 -7.00 -7.97
N ARG A 62 -10.11 -7.83 -7.61
CA ARG A 62 -9.45 -8.76 -8.54
C ARG A 62 -10.16 -10.11 -8.63
N VAL A 63 -10.99 -10.43 -7.64
CA VAL A 63 -11.76 -11.69 -7.55
C VAL A 63 -13.18 -11.49 -8.06
#